data_AF-A0A955DW75-F1
#
_entry.id   AF-A0A955DW75-F1
#
_cell.length_a   1.000
_cell.length_b   1.000
_cell.length_c   1.000
_cell.angle_alpha   90.00
_cell.angle_beta   90.00
_cell.angle_gamma   90.00
#
_symmetry.space_group_name_H-M   'P 1'
#
loop_
_entity.id
_entity.type
_entity.pdbx_description
1 polymer ?
#
loop_
_entity_poly.entity_id
_entity_poly.type
_entity_poly.pdbx_seq_one_letter_code
_entity_poly.pdbx_strand_id
1 'polypeptide(L)'
;GRVDEAVGMFRRVSQDLPFDLFGAYAQGELLRMKGAEAVFSEYTVQARDWRRGVPDWIDRMTADPTSFMTMDVVVDPDTLDGTGGAVLTIRLRNLAPIPLGLGANQPLNSRLLISPALRAGIDPQIEFIRPEVVDIGRRLRLMPRESIETKVWVEPGFTGWFVETCAAHTIRMNWRVIQGFRVNSDGLYVVGPLCLEAATDTVVRLQLQQTRLAPADLAEQITTEPEERLAKPLTALRALLLNPVPDRPLLASTEVQEGMAEVLAARYHGLGRAGRAAMLCNIPTARQIPAFEVFDQTVRHEEDPTLWALMLLTRVADPEDVDLLAAIKDPDPFLSRVASIHRERLRRGARTVSGATKDPRSIRPIDFHE
;
A
#
# COMPACT_ATOMS: atom_id res chain seq x y z
N GLY A 1 10.77 39.83 -5.41
CA GLY A 1 10.13 41.16 -5.41
C GLY A 1 10.41 42.00 -6.65
N ARG A 2 10.57 41.43 -7.86
CA ARG A 2 10.66 42.18 -9.14
C ARG A 2 9.56 41.71 -10.11
N VAL A 3 8.30 41.85 -9.68
CA VAL A 3 7.14 41.30 -10.41
C VAL A 3 7.00 41.94 -11.80
N ASP A 4 7.26 43.24 -11.94
CA ASP A 4 7.14 43.93 -13.24
C ASP A 4 8.19 43.51 -14.27
N GLU A 5 9.41 43.20 -13.81
CA GLU A 5 10.48 42.70 -14.68
C GLU A 5 10.18 41.26 -15.12
N ALA A 6 9.70 40.42 -14.21
CA ALA A 6 9.25 39.06 -14.53
C ALA A 6 8.09 39.07 -15.54
N VAL A 7 7.12 39.98 -15.38
CA VAL A 7 6.03 40.17 -16.35
C VAL A 7 6.58 40.61 -17.71
N GLY A 8 7.55 41.53 -17.76
CA GLY A 8 8.19 41.95 -19.00
C GLY A 8 8.90 40.80 -19.73
N MET A 9 9.59 39.95 -18.98
CA MET A 9 10.25 38.75 -19.51
C MET A 9 9.25 37.72 -20.03
N PHE A 10 8.23 37.36 -19.24
CA PHE A 10 7.22 36.39 -19.68
C PHE A 10 6.42 36.90 -20.88
N ARG A 11 6.14 38.21 -20.95
CA ARG A 11 5.47 38.82 -22.10
C ARG A 11 6.31 38.66 -23.36
N ARG A 12 7.61 38.92 -23.28
CA ARG A 12 8.53 38.74 -24.41
C ARG A 12 8.61 37.27 -24.86
N VAL A 13 8.81 36.34 -23.93
CA VAL A 13 8.85 34.90 -24.24
C VAL A 13 7.55 34.40 -24.86
N SER A 14 6.39 34.85 -24.36
CA SER A 14 5.08 34.51 -24.91
C SER A 14 4.85 35.08 -26.32
N GLN A 15 5.48 36.22 -26.66
CA GLN A 15 5.38 36.84 -27.99
C GLN A 15 6.32 36.20 -29.00
N ASP A 16 7.56 35.91 -28.59
CA ASP A 16 8.61 35.38 -29.45
C ASP A 16 8.43 33.89 -29.76
N LEU A 17 7.84 33.13 -28.82
CA LEU A 17 7.68 31.68 -28.91
C LEU A 17 6.23 31.22 -28.64
N PRO A 18 5.22 31.74 -29.36
CA PRO A 18 3.81 31.55 -29.02
C PRO A 18 3.31 30.10 -29.14
N PHE A 19 4.03 29.24 -29.86
CA PHE A 19 3.69 27.83 -30.08
C PHE A 19 4.63 26.86 -29.36
N ASP A 20 5.57 27.36 -28.57
CA ASP A 20 6.50 26.56 -27.76
C ASP A 20 5.97 26.38 -26.34
N LEU A 21 6.39 25.31 -25.67
CA LEU A 21 6.07 24.99 -24.28
C LEU A 21 6.48 26.15 -23.35
N PHE A 22 7.61 26.79 -23.62
CA PHE A 22 8.08 27.95 -22.86
C PHE A 22 7.18 29.18 -23.03
N GLY A 23 6.63 29.41 -24.22
CA GLY A 23 5.66 30.48 -24.46
C GLY A 23 4.32 30.22 -23.78
N ALA A 24 3.82 28.98 -23.86
CA ALA A 24 2.60 28.57 -23.16
C ALA A 24 2.73 28.69 -21.63
N TYR A 25 3.87 28.27 -21.07
CA TYR A 25 4.18 28.44 -19.64
C TYR A 25 4.24 29.92 -19.26
N ALA A 26 4.95 30.75 -20.04
CA ALA A 26 5.05 32.19 -19.81
C ALA A 26 3.67 32.87 -19.84
N GLN A 27 2.79 32.45 -20.74
CA GLN A 27 1.41 32.93 -20.80
C GLN A 27 0.59 32.51 -19.57
N GLY A 28 0.74 31.27 -19.09
CA GLY A 28 0.11 30.79 -17.86
C GLY A 28 0.53 31.58 -16.63
N GLU A 29 1.82 31.88 -16.50
CA GLU A 29 2.35 32.71 -15.41
C GLU A 29 1.88 34.16 -15.51
N LEU A 30 1.80 34.74 -16.71
CA LEU A 30 1.22 36.08 -16.91
C LEU A 30 -0.25 36.14 -16.48
N LEU A 31 -1.05 35.13 -16.83
CA LEU A 31 -2.44 35.03 -16.42
C LEU A 31 -2.57 34.93 -14.90
N ARG A 32 -1.70 34.16 -14.25
CA ARG A 32 -1.65 34.01 -12.79
C ARG A 32 -1.23 35.30 -12.09
N MET A 33 -0.30 36.06 -12.66
CA MET A 33 0.27 37.27 -12.05
C MET A 33 -0.57 38.54 -12.27
N LYS A 34 -1.18 38.71 -13.46
CA LYS A 34 -1.89 39.96 -13.83
C LYS A 34 -3.39 39.80 -14.04
N GLY A 35 -3.90 38.57 -14.19
CA GLY A 35 -5.29 38.32 -14.56
C GLY A 35 -5.58 38.73 -16.01
N ALA A 36 -6.13 37.80 -16.80
CA ALA A 36 -6.79 37.95 -18.10
C ALA A 36 -6.29 38.98 -19.15
N GLU A 37 -5.09 39.58 -19.05
CA GLU A 37 -4.54 40.39 -20.13
C GLU A 37 -3.99 39.48 -21.23
N ALA A 38 -4.79 39.30 -22.28
CA ALA A 38 -4.36 38.61 -23.48
C ALA A 38 -3.21 39.37 -24.14
N VAL A 39 -2.01 38.78 -24.15
CA VAL A 39 -0.88 39.29 -24.92
C VAL A 39 -1.19 39.07 -26.39
N PHE A 40 -1.54 40.15 -27.10
CA PHE A 40 -1.72 40.12 -28.55
C PHE A 40 -0.35 40.13 -29.23
N SER A 41 -0.04 39.05 -29.94
CA SER A 41 1.07 38.91 -30.88
C SER A 41 0.54 38.88 -32.33
N GLU A 42 1.42 39.12 -33.31
CA GLU A 42 1.10 38.93 -34.73
C GLU A 42 0.61 37.50 -35.06
N TYR A 43 1.06 36.52 -34.28
CA TYR A 43 0.65 35.11 -34.38
C TYR A 43 -0.69 34.81 -33.70
N THR A 44 -1.33 35.78 -33.03
CA THR A 44 -2.59 35.56 -32.30
C THR A 44 -3.74 35.14 -33.23
N VAL A 45 -3.75 35.64 -34.48
CA VAL A 45 -4.75 35.22 -35.48
C VAL A 45 -4.51 33.76 -35.89
N GLN A 46 -3.25 33.39 -36.20
CA GLN A 46 -2.89 32.02 -36.56
C GLN A 46 -3.15 31.04 -35.41
N ALA A 47 -2.86 31.43 -34.17
CA ALA A 47 -3.15 30.65 -32.97
C ALA A 47 -4.66 30.46 -32.75
N ARG A 48 -5.48 31.49 -33.03
CA ARG A 48 -6.94 31.38 -32.97
C ARG A 48 -7.49 30.45 -34.05
N ASP A 49 -6.96 30.50 -35.26
CA ASP A 49 -7.37 29.62 -36.34
C ASP A 49 -6.94 28.17 -36.10
N TRP A 50 -5.75 27.96 -35.53
CA TRP A 50 -5.31 26.64 -35.10
C TRP A 50 -6.19 26.09 -33.97
N ARG A 51 -6.52 26.92 -32.97
CA ARG A 51 -7.46 26.56 -31.89
C ARG A 51 -8.84 26.19 -32.42
N ARG A 52 -9.37 26.88 -33.43
CA ARG A 52 -10.66 26.53 -34.06
C ARG A 52 -10.64 25.13 -34.70
N GLY A 53 -9.47 24.63 -35.07
CA GLY A 53 -9.28 23.27 -35.56
C GLY A 53 -9.26 22.20 -34.46
N VAL A 54 -9.06 22.59 -33.20
CA VAL A 54 -9.09 21.69 -32.05
C VAL A 54 -10.54 21.54 -31.59
N PRO A 55 -11.12 20.32 -31.59
CA PRO A 55 -12.48 20.13 -31.12
C PRO A 55 -12.65 20.53 -29.65
N ASP A 56 -13.71 21.27 -29.34
CA ASP A 56 -14.04 21.75 -27.97
C ASP A 56 -14.13 20.61 -26.93
N TRP A 57 -14.32 19.37 -27.35
CA TRP A 57 -14.34 18.24 -26.44
C TRP A 57 -12.97 17.94 -25.83
N ILE A 58 -11.85 18.30 -26.47
CA ILE A 58 -10.49 18.10 -25.92
C ILE A 58 -10.25 19.02 -24.71
N ASP A 59 -10.58 20.29 -24.86
CA ASP A 59 -10.50 21.27 -23.76
C ASP A 59 -11.43 20.85 -22.61
N ARG A 60 -12.66 20.43 -22.94
CA ARG A 60 -13.62 19.94 -21.95
C ARG A 60 -13.17 18.66 -21.25
N MET A 61 -12.47 17.76 -21.94
CA MET A 61 -11.99 16.52 -21.33
C MET A 61 -11.00 16.82 -20.20
N THR A 62 -10.17 17.85 -20.36
CA THR A 62 -9.21 18.29 -19.33
C THR A 62 -9.89 18.99 -18.16
N ALA A 63 -10.92 19.80 -18.44
CA ALA A 63 -11.67 20.55 -17.42
C ALA A 63 -12.69 19.69 -16.65
N ASP A 64 -13.33 18.74 -17.32
CA ASP A 64 -14.35 17.82 -16.79
C ASP A 64 -14.17 16.42 -17.40
N PRO A 65 -13.22 15.62 -16.88
CA PRO A 65 -12.99 14.26 -17.35
C PRO A 65 -14.19 13.34 -17.11
N THR A 66 -15.06 13.65 -16.13
CA THR A 66 -16.20 12.79 -15.78
C THR A 66 -17.26 12.71 -16.87
N SER A 67 -17.34 13.73 -17.72
CA SER A 67 -18.21 13.72 -18.90
C SER A 67 -17.76 12.76 -20.01
N PHE A 68 -16.50 12.31 -19.98
CA PHE A 68 -15.88 11.44 -21.00
C PHE A 68 -15.48 10.06 -20.47
N MET A 69 -15.38 9.90 -19.17
CA MET A 69 -15.00 8.64 -18.54
C MET A 69 -15.56 8.56 -17.13
N THR A 70 -15.85 7.34 -16.68
CA THR A 70 -16.37 7.08 -15.33
C THR A 70 -15.56 5.98 -14.66
N MET A 71 -15.41 6.09 -13.34
CA MET A 71 -14.75 5.11 -12.49
C MET A 71 -15.70 4.80 -11.34
N ASP A 72 -16.15 3.55 -11.28
CA ASP A 72 -16.93 3.03 -10.17
C ASP A 72 -16.06 2.08 -9.36
N VAL A 73 -16.09 2.21 -8.04
CA VAL A 73 -15.33 1.36 -7.14
C VAL A 73 -16.29 0.82 -6.10
N VAL A 74 -16.46 -0.50 -6.10
CA VAL A 74 -17.28 -1.19 -5.11
C VAL A 74 -16.43 -2.20 -4.37
N VAL A 75 -16.80 -2.43 -3.12
CA VAL A 75 -16.19 -3.44 -2.25
C VAL A 75 -17.25 -4.46 -1.91
N ASP A 76 -16.91 -5.73 -2.05
CA ASP A 76 -17.80 -6.86 -1.78
C ASP A 76 -17.02 -7.94 -1.04
N PRO A 77 -17.42 -8.35 0.17
CA PRO A 77 -18.60 -7.88 0.93
C PRO A 77 -18.38 -6.56 1.69
N ASP A 78 -19.49 -5.94 2.14
CA ASP A 78 -19.51 -4.73 2.98
C ASP A 78 -19.12 -4.99 4.45
N THR A 79 -19.14 -6.26 4.85
CA THR A 79 -18.75 -6.75 6.17
C THR A 79 -17.70 -7.85 6.04
N LEU A 80 -16.55 -7.65 6.67
CA LEU A 80 -15.42 -8.58 6.63
C LEU A 80 -15.25 -9.26 7.99
N ASP A 81 -14.82 -10.53 7.96
CA ASP A 81 -14.30 -11.17 9.18
C ASP A 81 -12.93 -10.59 9.56
N GLY A 82 -12.46 -10.86 10.77
CA GLY A 82 -11.21 -10.28 11.29
C GLY A 82 -9.95 -10.60 10.47
N THR A 83 -10.02 -11.54 9.53
CA THR A 83 -8.91 -12.01 8.67
C THR A 83 -9.22 -11.94 7.17
N GLY A 84 -10.42 -11.50 6.77
CA GLY A 84 -10.91 -11.62 5.41
C GLY A 84 -10.31 -10.56 4.51
N GLY A 85 -9.84 -10.90 3.31
CA GLY A 85 -9.29 -9.89 2.40
C GLY A 85 -10.37 -8.98 1.84
N ALA A 86 -10.14 -7.66 1.84
CA ALA A 86 -10.96 -6.72 1.08
C ALA A 86 -10.62 -6.79 -0.41
N VAL A 87 -11.61 -7.07 -1.26
CA VAL A 87 -11.44 -7.06 -2.72
C VAL A 87 -12.27 -5.92 -3.31
N LEU A 88 -11.58 -4.99 -3.98
CA LEU A 88 -12.23 -3.93 -4.73
C LEU A 88 -12.52 -4.39 -6.14
N THR A 89 -13.73 -4.15 -6.61
CA THR A 89 -14.09 -4.22 -8.02
C THR A 89 -14.07 -2.82 -8.59
N ILE A 90 -13.09 -2.56 -9.45
CA ILE A 90 -12.88 -1.26 -10.10
C ILE A 90 -13.36 -1.37 -11.53
N ARG A 91 -14.33 -0.52 -11.90
CA ARG A 91 -14.87 -0.44 -13.25
C ARG A 91 -14.52 0.90 -13.86
N LEU A 92 -13.83 0.86 -14.99
CA LEU A 92 -13.53 2.05 -15.80
C LEU A 92 -14.33 1.98 -17.09
N ARG A 93 -15.04 3.05 -17.44
CA ARG A 93 -15.87 3.12 -18.63
C ARG A 93 -15.54 4.33 -19.48
N ASN A 94 -15.39 4.10 -20.78
CA ASN A 94 -15.22 5.16 -21.77
C ASN A 94 -16.60 5.71 -22.18
N LEU A 95 -16.88 6.98 -21.93
CA LEU A 95 -18.08 7.67 -22.42
C LEU A 95 -17.80 8.56 -23.64
N ALA A 96 -16.52 8.74 -23.99
CA ALA A 96 -16.11 9.55 -25.13
C ALA A 96 -16.61 8.95 -26.45
N PRO A 97 -16.85 9.80 -27.47
CA PRO A 97 -17.23 9.34 -28.81
C PRO A 97 -16.07 8.68 -29.56
N ILE A 98 -14.87 8.71 -29.00
CA ILE A 98 -13.66 8.13 -29.57
C ILE A 98 -13.14 6.99 -28.69
N PRO A 99 -12.40 6.03 -29.26
CA PRO A 99 -11.75 5.03 -28.45
C PRO A 99 -10.59 5.63 -27.63
N LEU A 100 -10.45 5.20 -26.38
CA LEU A 100 -9.39 5.65 -25.46
C LEU A 100 -8.43 4.50 -25.14
N GLY A 101 -7.13 4.76 -25.24
CA GLY A 101 -6.10 3.79 -24.85
C GLY A 101 -5.97 3.72 -23.32
N LEU A 102 -5.78 2.52 -22.79
CA LEU A 102 -5.44 2.25 -21.39
C LEU A 102 -3.95 1.93 -21.27
N GLY A 103 -3.23 2.65 -20.39
CA GLY A 103 -1.81 2.43 -20.12
C GLY A 103 -1.14 3.58 -19.39
N ALA A 104 0.10 3.37 -18.92
CA ALA A 104 0.83 4.32 -18.08
C ALA A 104 1.01 5.74 -18.67
N ASN A 105 0.95 5.88 -20.00
CA ASN A 105 1.08 7.14 -20.75
C ASN A 105 -0.02 7.29 -21.82
N GLN A 106 -1.18 6.66 -21.60
CA GLN A 106 -2.32 6.73 -22.51
C GLN A 106 -3.41 7.65 -21.92
N PRO A 107 -4.41 8.07 -22.71
CA PRO A 107 -5.49 8.93 -22.22
C PRO A 107 -6.20 8.38 -20.97
N LEU A 108 -6.32 7.05 -20.84
CA LEU A 108 -6.71 6.40 -19.60
C LEU A 108 -5.46 5.85 -18.91
N ASN A 109 -5.10 6.45 -17.78
CA ASN A 109 -3.96 5.98 -17.00
C ASN A 109 -4.27 4.60 -16.38
N SER A 110 -3.34 3.64 -16.50
CA SER A 110 -3.50 2.31 -15.90
C SER A 110 -3.05 2.23 -14.44
N ARG A 111 -2.42 3.27 -13.90
CA ARG A 111 -1.98 3.31 -12.51
C ARG A 111 -3.07 3.88 -11.62
N LEU A 112 -3.46 3.09 -10.64
CA LEU A 112 -4.44 3.43 -9.63
C LEU A 112 -3.74 3.50 -8.28
N LEU A 113 -3.85 4.64 -7.61
CA LEU A 113 -3.49 4.78 -6.21
C LEU A 113 -4.70 4.38 -5.38
N ILE A 114 -4.51 3.46 -4.44
CA ILE A 114 -5.53 3.02 -3.51
C ILE A 114 -5.10 3.51 -2.13
N SER A 115 -5.79 4.53 -1.64
CA SER A 115 -5.55 5.14 -0.33
C SER A 115 -6.63 4.70 0.65
N PRO A 116 -6.34 3.79 1.58
CA PRO A 116 -7.28 3.45 2.65
C PRO A 116 -7.40 4.60 3.65
N ALA A 117 -8.61 4.80 4.16
CA ALA A 117 -8.86 5.57 5.37
C ALA A 117 -9.54 4.63 6.37
N LEU A 118 -8.96 4.53 7.56
CA LEU A 118 -9.42 3.56 8.55
C LEU A 118 -9.44 4.09 9.97
N ARG A 119 -10.36 3.52 10.74
CA ARG A 119 -10.59 3.84 12.15
C ARG A 119 -10.74 2.54 12.92
N ALA A 120 -9.87 2.30 13.88
CA ALA A 120 -9.90 1.14 14.77
C ALA A 120 -10.32 1.60 16.17
N GLY A 121 -11.51 1.19 16.62
CA GLY A 121 -12.05 1.66 17.91
C GLY A 121 -12.31 3.17 17.91
N ILE A 122 -11.76 3.88 18.91
CA ILE A 122 -11.96 5.33 19.15
C ILE A 122 -10.83 6.18 18.55
N ASP A 123 -9.68 5.57 18.25
CA ASP A 123 -8.49 6.29 17.82
C ASP A 123 -8.38 6.33 16.28
N PRO A 124 -8.29 7.52 15.66
CA PRO A 124 -7.96 7.62 14.24
C PRO A 124 -6.51 7.19 14.00
N GLN A 125 -6.29 5.91 13.73
CA GLN A 125 -4.99 5.32 13.40
C GLN A 125 -4.49 5.68 11.96
N ILE A 126 -4.84 6.88 11.48
CA ILE A 126 -4.72 7.30 10.07
C ILE A 126 -3.25 7.47 9.62
N GLU A 127 -2.34 7.82 10.54
CA GLU A 127 -0.96 8.17 10.19
C GLU A 127 -0.10 6.99 9.72
N PHE A 128 -0.53 5.74 9.97
CA PHE A 128 0.30 4.57 9.70
C PHE A 128 0.13 3.98 8.30
N ILE A 129 -1.01 4.21 7.65
CA ILE A 129 -1.33 3.46 6.45
C ILE A 129 -0.88 4.21 5.20
N ARG A 130 -0.11 3.49 4.39
CA ARG A 130 0.38 4.02 3.13
C ARG A 130 -0.55 3.61 2.00
N PRO A 131 -0.78 4.51 1.03
CA PRO A 131 -1.45 4.13 -0.19
C PRO A 131 -0.66 3.06 -0.95
N GLU A 132 -1.39 2.18 -1.64
CA GLU A 132 -0.82 1.13 -2.49
C GLU A 132 -1.08 1.47 -3.96
N VAL A 133 -0.13 1.16 -4.83
CA VAL A 133 -0.24 1.43 -6.27
C VAL A 133 -0.50 0.14 -7.01
N VAL A 134 -1.57 0.12 -7.81
CA VAL A 134 -1.97 -1.01 -8.63
C VAL A 134 -1.95 -0.59 -10.09
N ASP A 135 -1.25 -1.36 -10.93
CA ASP A 135 -1.25 -1.17 -12.38
C ASP A 135 -2.22 -2.16 -13.03
N ILE A 136 -3.30 -1.65 -13.62
CA ILE A 136 -4.26 -2.45 -14.40
C ILE A 136 -3.78 -2.63 -15.85
N GLY A 137 -2.45 -2.67 -16.04
CA GLY A 137 -1.68 -2.54 -17.27
C GLY A 137 -1.94 -3.59 -18.35
N ARG A 138 -3.13 -3.55 -18.92
CA ARG A 138 -3.45 -4.25 -20.16
C ARG A 138 -3.42 -3.20 -21.27
N ARG A 139 -2.61 -3.41 -22.32
CA ARG A 139 -2.59 -2.58 -23.54
C ARG A 139 -3.91 -2.75 -24.29
N LEU A 140 -4.97 -2.19 -23.73
CA LEU A 140 -6.33 -2.26 -24.21
C LEU A 140 -6.74 -0.90 -24.71
N ARG A 141 -7.67 -0.93 -25.66
CA ARG A 141 -8.34 0.25 -26.17
C ARG A 141 -9.80 0.08 -25.81
N LEU A 142 -10.32 0.97 -24.98
CA LEU A 142 -11.74 1.00 -24.68
C LEU A 142 -12.46 1.75 -25.79
N MET A 143 -13.30 1.03 -26.53
CA MET A 143 -14.20 1.61 -27.51
C MET A 143 -15.25 2.51 -26.83
N PRO A 144 -15.92 3.42 -27.57
CA PRO A 144 -17.01 4.21 -27.01
C PRO A 144 -18.03 3.34 -26.28
N ARG A 145 -18.36 3.71 -25.04
CA ARG A 145 -19.28 3.01 -24.11
C ARG A 145 -18.79 1.69 -23.55
N GLU A 146 -17.60 1.24 -23.92
CA GLU A 146 -16.98 0.03 -23.38
C GLU A 146 -16.47 0.27 -21.96
N SER A 147 -16.49 -0.79 -21.16
CA SER A 147 -15.95 -0.79 -19.80
C SER A 147 -15.01 -1.96 -19.56
N ILE A 148 -13.99 -1.73 -18.74
CA ILE A 148 -13.17 -2.78 -18.15
C ILE A 148 -13.48 -2.89 -16.66
N GLU A 149 -13.47 -4.11 -16.17
CA GLU A 149 -13.60 -4.42 -14.75
C GLU A 149 -12.35 -5.17 -14.27
N THR A 150 -11.84 -4.79 -13.11
CA THR A 150 -10.70 -5.48 -12.47
C THR A 150 -10.97 -5.65 -10.99
N LYS A 151 -10.68 -6.85 -10.49
CA LYS A 151 -10.73 -7.18 -9.07
C LYS A 151 -9.34 -7.07 -8.47
N VAL A 152 -9.21 -6.30 -7.41
CA VAL A 152 -7.94 -5.98 -6.76
C VAL A 152 -8.06 -6.31 -5.28
N TRP A 153 -7.15 -7.15 -4.78
CA TRP A 153 -6.96 -7.30 -3.34
C TRP A 153 -6.15 -6.11 -2.83
N VAL A 154 -6.71 -5.34 -1.89
CA VAL A 154 -6.18 -4.02 -1.48
C VAL A 154 -5.46 -4.02 -0.14
N GLU A 155 -5.21 -5.21 0.39
CA GLU A 155 -4.50 -5.42 1.64
C GLU A 155 -3.36 -6.46 1.54
N PRO A 156 -2.62 -6.63 0.41
CA PRO A 156 -1.55 -7.63 0.32
C PRO A 156 -0.30 -7.27 1.15
N GLY A 157 -0.14 -6.00 1.52
CA GLY A 157 1.07 -5.47 2.13
C GLY A 157 0.91 -5.04 3.58
N PHE A 158 1.52 -3.88 3.89
CA PHE A 158 1.53 -3.32 5.24
C PHE A 158 0.12 -3.03 5.76
N THR A 159 -0.79 -2.60 4.88
CA THR A 159 -2.20 -2.35 5.24
C THR A 159 -2.85 -3.61 5.81
N GLY A 160 -2.69 -4.75 5.16
CA GLY A 160 -3.22 -6.04 5.63
C GLY A 160 -2.59 -6.47 6.95
N TRP A 161 -1.26 -6.42 7.04
CA TRP A 161 -0.55 -6.72 8.29
C TRP A 161 -1.03 -5.86 9.47
N PHE A 162 -1.26 -4.57 9.23
CA PHE A 162 -1.73 -3.63 10.24
C PHE A 162 -3.17 -3.93 10.66
N VAL A 163 -4.06 -4.12 9.69
CA VAL A 163 -5.46 -4.47 9.91
C VAL A 163 -5.59 -5.77 10.74
N GLU A 164 -4.79 -6.78 10.42
CA GLU A 164 -4.73 -8.03 11.17
C GLU A 164 -4.15 -7.84 12.58
N THR A 165 -3.17 -6.95 12.76
CA THR A 165 -2.64 -6.59 14.08
C THR A 165 -3.70 -5.86 14.93
N CYS A 166 -4.66 -5.20 14.30
CA CYS A 166 -5.81 -4.59 14.95
C CYS A 166 -7.04 -5.53 15.06
N ALA A 167 -6.90 -6.83 14.80
CA ALA A 167 -8.02 -7.80 14.79
C ALA A 167 -8.76 -7.94 16.14
N ALA A 168 -8.21 -7.41 17.23
CA ALA A 168 -8.89 -7.29 18.52
C ALA A 168 -9.94 -6.17 18.58
N HIS A 169 -10.02 -5.33 17.54
CA HIS A 169 -10.96 -4.22 17.42
C HIS A 169 -11.88 -4.39 16.21
N THR A 170 -13.02 -3.71 16.25
CA THR A 170 -13.81 -3.47 15.03
C THR A 170 -13.18 -2.32 14.26
N ILE A 171 -12.93 -2.53 12.97
CA ILE A 171 -12.30 -1.54 12.09
C ILE A 171 -13.32 -1.06 11.07
N ARG A 172 -13.45 0.25 10.92
CA ARG A 172 -14.22 0.86 9.83
C ARG A 172 -13.23 1.39 8.81
N MET A 173 -13.42 1.04 7.55
CA MET A 173 -12.50 1.38 6.48
C MET A 173 -13.23 1.75 5.20
N ASN A 174 -12.67 2.68 4.45
CA ASN A 174 -13.08 2.97 3.09
C ASN A 174 -11.83 3.24 2.25
N TRP A 175 -11.91 3.02 0.94
CA TRP A 175 -10.79 3.21 0.04
C TRP A 175 -11.09 4.32 -0.94
N ARG A 176 -10.18 5.29 -1.00
CA ARG A 176 -10.14 6.31 -2.04
C ARG A 176 -9.24 5.80 -3.17
N VAL A 177 -9.76 5.74 -4.39
CA VAL A 177 -9.03 5.31 -5.58
C VAL A 177 -8.80 6.51 -6.49
N ILE A 178 -7.55 6.78 -6.84
CA ILE A 178 -7.15 7.88 -7.71
C ILE A 178 -6.44 7.30 -8.94
N GLN A 179 -6.99 7.55 -10.12
CA GLN A 179 -6.32 7.24 -11.38
C GLN A 179 -5.23 8.28 -11.68
N GLY A 180 -4.10 7.87 -12.24
CA GLY A 180 -3.05 8.77 -12.75
C GLY A 180 -2.63 9.87 -11.76
N PHE A 181 -2.49 9.48 -10.48
CA PHE A 181 -2.15 10.37 -9.38
C PHE A 181 -0.82 11.11 -9.60
N ARG A 182 -0.72 12.30 -8.99
CA ARG A 182 0.53 13.08 -8.89
C ARG A 182 0.76 13.48 -7.43
N VAL A 183 2.02 13.74 -7.10
CA VAL A 183 2.40 14.28 -5.78
C VAL A 183 2.51 15.80 -5.91
N ASN A 184 1.79 16.54 -5.06
CA ASN A 184 1.87 18.00 -5.03
C ASN A 184 3.12 18.48 -4.25
N SER A 185 3.32 19.81 -4.15
CA SER A 185 4.43 20.40 -3.39
C SER A 185 4.44 20.03 -1.90
N ASP A 186 3.28 19.64 -1.37
CA ASP A 186 3.10 19.27 0.04
C ASP A 186 3.28 17.76 0.27
N GLY A 187 3.66 17.00 -0.77
CA GLY A 187 3.80 15.54 -0.68
C GLY A 187 2.48 14.78 -0.73
N LEU A 188 1.35 15.45 -0.99
CA LEU A 188 0.03 14.83 -1.04
C LEU A 188 -0.28 14.28 -2.44
N TYR A 189 -0.92 13.11 -2.45
CA TYR A 189 -1.45 12.52 -3.67
C TYR A 189 -2.72 13.24 -4.11
N VAL A 190 -2.68 13.79 -5.31
CA VAL A 190 -3.81 14.49 -5.93
C VAL A 190 -4.10 13.91 -7.31
N VAL A 191 -5.33 14.11 -7.78
CA VAL A 191 -5.77 13.66 -9.10
C VAL A 191 -4.93 14.35 -10.19
N GLY A 192 -4.45 13.57 -11.16
CA GLY A 192 -3.77 14.09 -12.34
C GLY A 192 -4.77 14.74 -13.32
N PRO A 193 -4.29 15.54 -14.28
CA PRO A 193 -5.13 15.98 -15.39
C PRO A 193 -5.72 14.78 -16.14
N LEU A 194 -6.95 14.89 -16.63
CA LEU A 194 -7.65 13.82 -17.35
C LEU A 194 -7.86 12.52 -16.55
N CYS A 195 -7.77 12.58 -15.22
CA CYS A 195 -7.88 11.39 -14.38
C CYS A 195 -9.12 11.44 -13.49
N LEU A 196 -9.49 10.26 -12.99
CA LEU A 196 -10.67 10.06 -12.18
C LEU A 196 -10.33 9.78 -10.71
N GLU A 197 -11.31 10.06 -9.86
CA GLU A 197 -11.31 9.72 -8.45
C GLU A 197 -12.66 9.08 -8.11
N ALA A 198 -12.62 8.05 -7.28
CA ALA A 198 -13.79 7.42 -6.71
C ALA A 198 -13.46 6.91 -5.30
N ALA A 199 -14.48 6.64 -4.50
CA ALA A 199 -14.32 6.04 -3.18
C ALA A 199 -15.34 4.92 -2.98
N THR A 200 -14.96 3.92 -2.19
CA THR A 200 -15.90 2.90 -1.73
C THR A 200 -16.81 3.45 -0.64
N ASP A 201 -17.91 2.75 -0.42
CA ASP A 201 -18.64 2.82 0.85
C ASP A 201 -17.76 2.36 2.03
N THR A 202 -18.23 2.66 3.23
CA THR A 202 -17.57 2.20 4.46
C THR A 202 -17.82 0.73 4.69
N VAL A 203 -16.74 -0.03 4.81
CA VAL A 203 -16.72 -1.44 5.18
C VAL A 203 -16.45 -1.58 6.67
N VAL A 204 -17.13 -2.54 7.29
CA VAL A 204 -16.91 -2.90 8.68
C VAL A 204 -16.21 -4.25 8.76
N ARG A 205 -15.02 -4.25 9.35
CA ARG A 205 -14.32 -5.47 9.72
C ARG A 205 -14.58 -5.79 11.17
N LEU A 206 -15.15 -6.97 11.41
CA LEU A 206 -15.49 -7.43 12.74
C LEU A 206 -14.25 -7.88 13.51
N GLN A 207 -14.33 -7.73 14.84
CA GLN A 207 -13.34 -8.31 15.75
C GLN A 207 -13.27 -9.83 15.56
N LEU A 208 -12.05 -10.37 15.59
CA LEU A 208 -11.82 -11.81 15.52
C LEU A 208 -12.21 -12.50 16.84
N GLN A 209 -13.02 -13.56 16.78
CA GLN A 209 -13.56 -14.21 17.99
C GLN A 209 -12.47 -14.76 18.91
N GLN A 210 -11.38 -15.25 18.34
CA GLN A 210 -10.22 -15.79 19.08
C GLN A 210 -9.57 -14.74 20.00
N THR A 211 -9.71 -13.44 19.70
CA THR A 211 -9.20 -12.36 20.57
C THR A 211 -9.98 -12.20 21.88
N ARG A 212 -11.08 -12.96 22.05
CA ARG A 212 -11.92 -12.95 23.25
C ARG A 212 -11.67 -14.14 24.16
N LEU A 213 -10.86 -15.10 23.73
CA LEU A 213 -10.57 -16.32 24.48
C LEU A 213 -9.63 -16.02 25.66
N ALA A 214 -9.71 -16.85 26.69
CA ALA A 214 -8.68 -16.84 27.72
C ALA A 214 -7.35 -17.34 27.14
N PRO A 215 -6.19 -16.97 27.71
CA PRO A 215 -4.90 -17.41 27.20
C PRO A 215 -4.76 -18.94 27.14
N ALA A 216 -5.26 -19.66 28.14
CA ALA A 216 -5.24 -21.12 28.15
C ALA A 216 -6.03 -21.71 26.96
N ASP A 217 -7.24 -21.20 26.70
CA ASP A 217 -8.07 -21.66 25.58
C ASP A 217 -7.44 -21.34 24.21
N LEU A 218 -6.79 -20.18 24.10
CA LEU A 218 -6.08 -19.79 22.88
C LEU A 218 -4.85 -20.69 22.66
N ALA A 219 -4.09 -21.00 23.72
CA ALA A 219 -2.97 -21.94 23.66
C ALA A 219 -3.44 -23.35 23.27
N GLU A 220 -4.56 -23.81 23.82
CA GLU A 220 -5.19 -25.08 23.47
C GLU A 220 -5.59 -25.11 21.99
N GLN A 221 -6.23 -24.07 21.46
CA GLN A 221 -6.55 -23.97 20.03
C GLN A 221 -5.29 -23.99 19.18
N ILE A 222 -4.26 -23.23 19.56
CA ILE A 222 -2.95 -23.25 18.89
C ILE A 222 -2.30 -24.62 18.97
N THR A 223 -2.62 -25.48 19.92
CA THR A 223 -2.03 -26.82 20.04
C THR A 223 -2.81 -27.89 19.26
N THR A 224 -4.14 -27.77 19.21
CA THR A 224 -5.04 -28.85 18.79
C THR A 224 -5.70 -28.65 17.43
N GLU A 225 -5.93 -27.40 16.99
CA GLU A 225 -6.59 -27.14 15.70
C GLU A 225 -5.73 -27.66 14.54
N PRO A 226 -6.29 -28.20 13.46
CA PRO A 226 -5.51 -28.61 12.29
C PRO A 226 -4.84 -27.40 11.61
N GLU A 227 -3.81 -27.65 10.82
CA GLU A 227 -2.95 -26.62 10.20
C GLU A 227 -3.75 -25.59 9.40
N GLU A 228 -4.80 -26.01 8.68
CA GLU A 228 -5.63 -25.13 7.85
C GLU A 228 -6.44 -24.11 8.67
N ARG A 229 -6.59 -24.35 9.98
CA ARG A 229 -7.34 -23.48 10.90
C ARG A 229 -6.45 -22.62 11.78
N LEU A 230 -5.12 -22.76 11.68
CA LEU A 230 -4.17 -22.02 12.52
C LEU A 230 -4.10 -20.52 12.22
N ALA A 231 -4.50 -20.07 11.04
CA ALA A 231 -4.39 -18.66 10.66
C ALA A 231 -5.07 -17.73 11.68
N LYS A 232 -6.33 -18.02 12.05
CA LYS A 232 -7.10 -17.20 12.99
C LYS A 232 -6.49 -17.12 14.40
N PRO A 233 -6.16 -18.24 15.09
CA PRO A 233 -5.55 -18.17 16.41
C PRO A 233 -4.17 -17.49 16.38
N LEU A 234 -3.36 -17.69 15.34
CA LEU A 234 -2.07 -16.99 15.19
C LEU A 234 -2.26 -15.47 14.99
N THR A 235 -3.20 -15.05 14.15
CA THR A 235 -3.54 -13.63 13.98
C THR A 235 -4.06 -13.01 15.28
N ALA A 236 -4.92 -13.72 16.01
CA ALA A 236 -5.45 -13.26 17.28
C ALA A 236 -4.34 -13.09 18.33
N LEU A 237 -3.43 -14.06 18.43
CA LEU A 237 -2.27 -13.97 19.31
C LEU A 237 -1.41 -12.75 19.00
N ARG A 238 -1.03 -12.56 17.72
CA ARG A 238 -0.28 -11.36 17.29
C ARG A 238 -1.00 -10.07 17.67
N ALA A 239 -2.31 -9.97 17.40
CA ALA A 239 -3.09 -8.77 17.69
C ALA A 239 -3.10 -8.44 19.20
N LEU A 240 -3.34 -9.44 20.05
CA LEU A 240 -3.34 -9.28 21.51
C LEU A 240 -1.97 -8.89 22.07
N LEU A 241 -0.90 -9.34 21.43
CA LEU A 241 0.48 -9.12 21.82
C LEU A 241 1.02 -7.75 21.41
N LEU A 242 0.72 -7.31 20.19
CA LEU A 242 1.25 -6.06 19.63
C LEU A 242 0.32 -4.87 19.83
N ASN A 243 -0.99 -5.10 19.98
CA ASN A 243 -1.99 -4.06 20.19
C ASN A 243 -2.97 -4.46 21.32
N PRO A 244 -2.50 -4.46 22.58
CA PRO A 244 -3.29 -4.93 23.72
C PRO A 244 -4.51 -4.04 23.95
N VAL A 245 -5.64 -4.67 24.26
CA VAL A 245 -6.89 -3.96 24.58
C VAL A 245 -6.83 -3.52 26.06
N PRO A 246 -7.01 -2.22 26.39
CA PRO A 246 -6.87 -1.71 27.76
C PRO A 246 -7.72 -2.46 28.80
N ASP A 247 -8.96 -2.79 28.44
CA ASP A 247 -9.90 -3.48 29.33
C ASP A 247 -9.74 -5.01 29.33
N ARG A 248 -8.76 -5.53 28.56
CA ARG A 248 -8.48 -6.96 28.42
C ARG A 248 -6.98 -7.20 28.23
N PRO A 249 -6.18 -7.08 29.30
CA PRO A 249 -4.75 -7.41 29.28
C PRO A 249 -4.54 -8.94 29.27
N LEU A 250 -5.14 -9.64 28.30
CA LEU A 250 -5.16 -11.11 28.23
C LEU A 250 -3.74 -11.70 28.25
N LEU A 251 -2.75 -10.99 27.70
CA LEU A 251 -1.36 -11.44 27.62
C LEU A 251 -0.39 -10.45 28.28
N ALA A 252 -0.82 -9.71 29.31
CA ALA A 252 0.05 -8.67 29.89
C ALA A 252 1.18 -9.21 30.78
N SER A 253 1.04 -10.41 31.36
CA SER A 253 2.10 -10.99 32.18
C SER A 253 3.15 -11.69 31.32
N THR A 254 4.42 -11.53 31.70
CA THR A 254 5.55 -12.20 31.04
C THR A 254 5.40 -13.72 31.09
N GLU A 255 4.97 -14.29 32.22
CA GLU A 255 4.75 -15.74 32.40
C GLU A 255 3.77 -16.32 31.36
N VAL A 256 2.67 -15.61 31.08
CA VAL A 256 1.70 -16.06 30.06
C VAL A 256 2.29 -15.94 28.66
N GLN A 257 3.09 -14.90 28.38
CA GLN A 257 3.77 -14.76 27.09
C GLN A 257 4.82 -15.85 26.87
N GLU A 258 5.59 -16.19 27.90
CA GLU A 258 6.59 -17.27 27.87
C GLU A 258 5.92 -18.62 27.61
N GLY A 259 4.84 -18.94 28.34
CA GLY A 259 4.07 -20.18 28.10
C GLY A 259 3.49 -20.26 26.67
N MET A 260 3.05 -19.13 26.10
CA MET A 260 2.62 -19.08 24.70
C MET A 260 3.77 -19.34 23.71
N ALA A 261 4.94 -18.77 23.98
CA ALA A 261 6.13 -18.99 23.15
C ALA A 261 6.56 -20.46 23.16
N GLU A 262 6.51 -21.12 24.33
CA GLU A 262 6.79 -22.55 24.48
C GLU A 262 5.80 -23.42 23.70
N VAL A 263 4.50 -23.12 23.77
CA VAL A 263 3.46 -23.83 22.99
C VAL A 263 3.72 -23.75 21.49
N LEU A 264 4.07 -22.56 20.99
CA LEU A 264 4.38 -22.37 19.58
C LEU A 264 5.66 -23.10 19.16
N ALA A 265 6.72 -23.03 19.99
CA ALA A 265 7.97 -23.71 19.76
C ALA A 265 7.77 -25.24 19.68
N ALA A 266 7.04 -25.80 20.64
CA ALA A 266 6.73 -27.23 20.68
C ALA A 266 5.93 -27.68 19.45
N ARG A 267 5.05 -26.82 18.92
CA ARG A 267 4.22 -27.15 17.77
C ARG A 267 4.93 -26.99 16.43
N TYR A 268 5.90 -26.08 16.32
CA TYR A 268 6.47 -25.63 15.05
C TYR A 268 6.91 -26.78 14.12
N HIS A 269 7.76 -27.69 14.60
CA HIS A 269 8.30 -28.79 13.77
C HIS A 269 7.26 -29.87 13.43
N GLY A 270 6.15 -29.92 14.15
CA GLY A 270 5.02 -30.83 13.85
C GLY A 270 4.15 -30.36 12.69
N LEU A 271 4.37 -29.15 12.17
CA LEU A 271 3.58 -28.57 11.10
C LEU A 271 4.19 -28.81 9.72
N GLY A 272 3.32 -28.87 8.72
CA GLY A 272 3.67 -28.74 7.33
C GLY A 272 4.29 -27.39 7.00
N ARG A 273 4.76 -27.27 5.75
CA ARG A 273 5.46 -26.07 5.28
C ARG A 273 4.58 -24.81 5.36
N ALA A 274 3.28 -24.91 5.11
CA ALA A 274 2.38 -23.77 5.14
C ALA A 274 2.16 -23.26 6.58
N GLY A 275 1.97 -24.16 7.55
CA GLY A 275 1.81 -23.84 8.96
C GLY A 275 3.06 -23.22 9.57
N ARG A 276 4.24 -23.76 9.24
CA ARG A 276 5.53 -23.18 9.65
C ARG A 276 5.73 -21.78 9.07
N ALA A 277 5.45 -21.59 7.77
CA ALA A 277 5.48 -20.26 7.15
C ALA A 277 4.49 -19.29 7.83
N ALA A 278 3.27 -19.75 8.14
CA ALA A 278 2.27 -18.94 8.82
C ALA A 278 2.74 -18.49 10.21
N MET A 279 3.38 -19.38 10.98
CA MET A 279 3.97 -19.03 12.28
C MET A 279 5.11 -18.01 12.14
N LEU A 280 6.07 -18.22 11.23
CA LEU A 280 7.17 -17.28 11.00
C LEU A 280 6.67 -15.87 10.66
N CYS A 281 5.62 -15.77 9.83
CA CYS A 281 5.06 -14.50 9.38
C CYS A 281 4.12 -13.81 10.39
N ASN A 282 3.46 -14.55 11.29
CA ASN A 282 2.49 -13.98 12.23
C ASN A 282 3.05 -13.78 13.63
N ILE A 283 3.94 -14.65 14.10
CA ILE A 283 4.41 -14.60 15.48
C ILE A 283 5.36 -13.40 15.66
N PRO A 284 5.20 -12.59 16.72
CA PRO A 284 6.14 -11.52 17.04
C PRO A 284 7.56 -12.04 17.28
N THR A 285 8.56 -11.19 17.02
CA THR A 285 9.97 -11.51 17.29
C THR A 285 10.32 -11.24 18.75
N ALA A 286 11.44 -11.78 19.24
CA ALA A 286 11.98 -11.45 20.56
C ALA A 286 12.29 -9.96 20.75
N ARG A 287 12.59 -9.23 19.66
CA ARG A 287 12.78 -7.76 19.69
C ARG A 287 11.47 -7.01 19.91
N GLN A 288 10.36 -7.55 19.41
CA GLN A 288 9.04 -7.01 19.72
C GLN A 288 8.63 -7.46 21.13
N ILE A 289 8.79 -8.74 21.47
CA ILE A 289 8.32 -9.33 22.73
C ILE A 289 9.38 -10.28 23.27
N PRO A 290 10.18 -9.87 24.28
CA PRO A 290 11.32 -10.66 24.76
C PRO A 290 11.00 -12.11 25.15
N ALA A 291 9.79 -12.38 25.65
CA ALA A 291 9.33 -13.73 25.98
C ALA A 291 9.36 -14.74 24.80
N PHE A 292 9.38 -14.24 23.56
CA PHE A 292 9.38 -15.08 22.34
C PHE A 292 10.77 -15.54 21.90
N GLU A 293 11.82 -15.25 22.69
CA GLU A 293 13.19 -15.75 22.43
C GLU A 293 13.23 -17.27 22.25
N VAL A 294 12.45 -18.04 23.01
CA VAL A 294 12.37 -19.51 22.89
C VAL A 294 11.88 -19.94 21.50
N PHE A 295 10.86 -19.25 20.97
CA PHE A 295 10.36 -19.52 19.63
C PHE A 295 11.41 -19.13 18.57
N ASP A 296 12.04 -17.97 18.73
CA ASP A 296 13.07 -17.49 17.80
C ASP A 296 14.28 -18.45 17.74
N GLN A 297 14.69 -19.02 18.87
CA GLN A 297 15.74 -20.05 18.91
C GLN A 297 15.31 -21.35 18.24
N THR A 298 14.05 -21.76 18.43
CA THR A 298 13.51 -22.99 17.83
C THR A 298 13.53 -22.91 16.30
N VAL A 299 13.10 -21.79 15.72
CA VAL A 299 13.03 -21.63 14.26
C VAL A 299 14.39 -21.43 13.59
N ARG A 300 15.46 -21.16 14.35
CA ARG A 300 16.83 -21.10 13.79
C ARG A 300 17.33 -22.47 13.29
N HIS A 301 16.72 -23.55 13.75
CA HIS A 301 17.01 -24.91 13.28
C HIS A 301 16.18 -25.32 12.06
N GLU A 302 15.74 -24.37 11.23
CA GLU A 302 14.99 -24.65 10.02
C GLU A 302 15.89 -25.18 8.88
N GLU A 303 15.44 -26.25 8.23
CA GLU A 303 16.20 -26.94 7.19
C GLU A 303 15.62 -26.70 5.78
N ASP A 304 14.33 -26.36 5.66
CA ASP A 304 13.74 -26.01 4.35
C ASP A 304 14.28 -24.65 3.89
N PRO A 305 14.96 -24.55 2.72
CA PRO A 305 15.59 -23.30 2.29
C PRO A 305 14.61 -22.12 2.14
N THR A 306 13.35 -22.39 1.82
CA THR A 306 12.33 -21.33 1.70
C THR A 306 11.86 -20.85 3.07
N LEU A 307 11.66 -21.76 4.03
CA LEU A 307 11.32 -21.38 5.40
C LEU A 307 12.51 -20.72 6.11
N TRP A 308 13.73 -21.17 5.83
CA TRP A 308 14.93 -20.53 6.33
C TRP A 308 15.05 -19.09 5.81
N ALA A 309 14.79 -18.86 4.53
CA ALA A 309 14.72 -17.51 3.99
C ALA A 309 13.67 -16.63 4.72
N LEU A 310 12.49 -17.18 5.04
CA LEU A 310 11.48 -16.46 5.84
C LEU A 310 11.96 -16.19 7.28
N MET A 311 12.62 -17.15 7.92
CA MET A 311 13.23 -16.96 9.24
C MET A 311 14.23 -15.81 9.21
N LEU A 312 15.13 -15.77 8.23
CA LEU A 312 16.11 -14.68 8.08
C LEU A 312 15.43 -13.32 7.93
N LEU A 313 14.41 -13.22 7.08
CA LEU A 313 13.69 -11.97 6.81
C LEU A 313 12.89 -11.47 8.02
N THR A 314 12.37 -12.39 8.84
CA THR A 314 11.48 -12.06 9.96
C THR A 314 12.18 -11.99 11.31
N ARG A 315 13.31 -12.68 11.52
CA ARG A 315 14.01 -12.78 12.81
C ARG A 315 15.40 -12.19 12.82
N VAL A 316 16.13 -12.20 11.71
CA VAL A 316 17.51 -11.71 11.67
C VAL A 316 17.55 -10.22 11.35
N ALA A 317 18.16 -9.45 12.25
CA ALA A 317 18.30 -7.99 12.11
C ALA A 317 19.70 -7.47 12.39
N ASP A 318 20.69 -8.37 12.48
CA ASP A 318 22.12 -8.03 12.47
C ASP A 318 22.70 -8.47 11.11
N PRO A 319 23.37 -7.57 10.35
CA PRO A 319 24.01 -7.95 9.09
C PRO A 319 25.17 -8.96 9.24
N GLU A 320 25.65 -9.18 10.46
CA GLU A 320 26.72 -10.13 10.78
C GLU A 320 26.21 -11.35 11.58
N ASP A 321 24.90 -11.58 11.63
CA ASP A 321 24.29 -12.78 12.22
C ASP A 321 24.80 -14.06 11.55
N VAL A 322 25.14 -15.07 12.35
CA VAL A 322 25.78 -16.30 11.87
C VAL A 322 24.92 -17.06 10.86
N ASP A 323 23.59 -17.08 11.05
CA ASP A 323 22.67 -17.81 10.17
C ASP A 323 22.54 -17.10 8.82
N LEU A 324 22.60 -15.77 8.82
CA LEU A 324 22.63 -14.97 7.59
C LEU A 324 23.92 -15.19 6.80
N LEU A 325 25.06 -15.23 7.49
CA LEU A 325 26.36 -15.49 6.87
C LEU A 325 26.47 -16.92 6.33
N ALA A 326 25.86 -17.89 7.02
CA ALA A 326 25.75 -19.27 6.56
C ALA A 326 24.89 -19.37 5.30
N ALA A 327 23.69 -18.79 5.33
CA ALA A 327 22.74 -18.81 4.21
C ALA A 327 23.30 -18.18 2.92
N ILE A 328 24.14 -17.15 3.01
CA ILE A 328 24.83 -16.57 1.83
C ILE A 328 25.70 -17.61 1.11
N LYS A 329 26.30 -18.54 1.85
CA LYS A 329 27.20 -19.57 1.32
C LYS A 329 26.45 -20.87 0.96
N ASP A 330 25.14 -20.91 1.18
CA ASP A 330 24.34 -22.09 0.94
C ASP A 330 24.30 -22.44 -0.56
N PRO A 331 24.34 -23.73 -0.93
CA PRO A 331 24.24 -24.15 -2.33
C PRO A 331 22.88 -23.84 -2.97
N ASP A 332 21.82 -23.62 -2.19
CA ASP A 332 20.52 -23.21 -2.73
C ASP A 332 20.58 -21.75 -3.26
N PRO A 333 20.37 -21.54 -4.57
CA PRO A 333 20.54 -20.22 -5.17
C PRO A 333 19.47 -19.22 -4.73
N PHE A 334 18.30 -19.69 -4.30
CA PHE A 334 17.23 -18.82 -3.80
C PHE A 334 17.59 -18.28 -2.41
N LEU A 335 17.96 -19.16 -1.48
CA LEU A 335 18.34 -18.79 -0.13
C LEU A 335 19.57 -17.87 -0.12
N SER A 336 20.63 -18.23 -0.85
CA SER A 336 21.85 -17.42 -0.97
C SER A 336 21.56 -16.01 -1.50
N ARG A 337 20.68 -15.90 -2.52
CA ARG A 337 20.27 -14.60 -3.08
C ARG A 337 19.47 -13.78 -2.08
N VAL A 338 18.48 -14.37 -1.41
CA VAL A 338 17.65 -13.66 -0.41
C VAL A 338 18.51 -13.18 0.76
N ALA A 339 19.38 -14.04 1.28
CA ALA A 339 20.30 -13.71 2.37
C ALA A 339 21.25 -12.57 1.99
N SER A 340 21.79 -12.58 0.77
CA SER A 340 22.67 -11.51 0.25
C SER A 340 21.95 -10.16 0.17
N ILE A 341 20.72 -10.14 -0.38
CA ILE A 341 19.91 -8.93 -0.48
C ILE A 341 19.56 -8.41 0.92
N HIS A 342 19.16 -9.30 1.83
CA HIS A 342 18.79 -8.94 3.19
C HIS A 342 19.97 -8.35 3.97
N ARG A 343 21.16 -8.94 3.87
CA ARG A 343 22.38 -8.42 4.50
C ARG A 343 22.73 -7.01 4.00
N GLU A 344 22.66 -6.79 2.70
CA GLU A 344 22.93 -5.48 2.12
C GLU A 344 21.94 -4.43 2.65
N ARG A 345 20.65 -4.79 2.76
CA ARG A 345 19.64 -3.91 3.35
C ARG A 345 19.94 -3.59 4.82
N LEU A 346 20.29 -4.59 5.62
CA LEU A 346 20.64 -4.39 7.03
C LEU A 346 21.88 -3.49 7.19
N ARG A 347 22.90 -3.63 6.33
CA ARG A 347 24.09 -2.77 6.33
C ARG A 347 23.79 -1.32 6.02
N ARG A 348 22.80 -1.07 5.15
CA ARG A 348 22.30 0.29 4.86
C ARG A 348 21.42 0.86 5.98
N GLY A 349 21.22 0.12 7.07
CA GLY A 349 20.33 0.53 8.16
C GLY A 349 18.85 0.54 7.75
N ALA A 350 18.47 -0.23 6.72
CA ALA A 350 17.08 -0.33 6.33
C ALA A 350 16.25 -0.93 7.47
N ARG A 351 15.08 -0.35 7.74
CA ARG A 351 14.13 -0.91 8.72
C ARG A 351 13.49 -2.16 8.11
N THR A 352 13.62 -3.29 8.80
CA THR A 352 13.06 -4.58 8.40
C THR A 352 12.05 -5.05 9.44
N VAL A 353 11.23 -6.04 9.11
CA VAL A 353 10.29 -6.67 10.06
C VAL A 353 11.06 -7.21 11.27
N SER A 354 12.20 -7.85 11.03
CA SER A 354 13.10 -8.35 12.07
C SER A 354 13.67 -7.25 12.98
N GLY A 355 13.79 -6.02 12.49
CA GLY A 355 14.27 -4.86 13.25
C GLY A 355 13.16 -4.08 13.96
N ALA A 356 11.89 -4.48 13.79
CA ALA A 356 10.75 -3.78 14.35
C ALA A 356 10.71 -3.91 15.88
N THR A 357 10.38 -2.81 16.55
CA THR A 357 10.01 -2.79 17.97
C THR A 357 8.49 -2.93 18.10
N LYS A 358 7.96 -2.93 19.34
CA LYS A 358 6.50 -2.92 19.57
C LYS A 358 5.78 -1.75 18.90
N ASP A 359 6.49 -0.66 18.59
CA ASP A 359 5.90 0.49 17.92
C ASP A 359 5.70 0.17 16.42
N PRO A 360 4.46 0.17 15.89
CA PRO A 360 4.21 -0.06 14.47
C PRO A 360 4.97 0.92 13.56
N ARG A 361 5.33 2.12 14.04
CA ARG A 361 6.15 3.13 13.32
C ARG A 361 7.58 2.67 13.05
N SER A 362 8.04 1.64 13.75
CA SER A 362 9.34 1.03 13.52
C SER A 362 9.39 0.23 12.21
N ILE A 363 8.23 -0.19 11.69
CA ILE A 363 8.12 -0.90 10.41
C ILE A 363 7.93 0.15 9.31
N ARG A 364 8.87 0.23 8.35
CA ARG A 364 8.66 0.94 7.10
C ARG A 364 8.54 -0.09 5.96
N PRO A 365 7.56 0.04 5.07
CA PRO A 365 7.51 -0.80 3.88
C PRO A 365 8.78 -0.57 3.04
N ILE A 366 9.12 -1.60 2.27
CA ILE A 366 10.24 -1.60 1.33
C ILE A 366 9.99 -0.47 0.33
N ASP A 367 10.87 0.53 0.26
CA ASP A 367 10.86 1.48 -0.85
C ASP A 367 11.30 0.71 -2.11
N PHE A 368 10.33 0.30 -2.94
CA PHE A 368 10.59 -0.37 -4.23
C PHE A 368 11.13 0.58 -5.32
N HIS A 369 11.64 1.75 -4.91
CA HIS A 369 12.26 2.73 -5.80
C HIS A 369 13.79 2.56 -5.93
N GLU A 370 14.36 1.55 -5.26
CA GLU A 370 15.71 1.03 -5.46
C GLU A 370 15.65 -0.41 -5.99
#